data_AF-A0A1U7DU60-F1
#
_entry.id   AF-A0A1U7DU60-F1
#
_cell.length_a   1.000
_cell.length_b   1.000
_cell.length_c   1.000
_cell.angle_alpha   90.00
_cell.angle_beta   90.00
_cell.angle_gamma   90.00
#
_symmetry.space_group_name_H-M   'P 1'
#
loop_
_entity.id
_entity.type
_entity.pdbx_description
1 polymer ?
#
loop_
_entity_poly.entity_id
_entity_poly.type
_entity_poly.pdbx_seq_one_letter_code
_entity_poly.pdbx_strand_id
1 'polypeptide(L)'
;MKNPNSIFEKKLSETYKLLVELEILKSDIQHLSNTEKEYFKIAVDKSKFLYRTYFNSVKLLVLDIHKILNPKEHFSLKKTINFAKSNINKIEWKKQMTQADLSQIEFQIDDLIERNLKKVKTLRNNRYAHLDKNKDTIEYDLRLINVYETIEKSEIIYKKLLSHFKGSDVIFNIWREPPNEIISLYKYHKIRKLLLNKFLKNEWSDDFDQIWKILNEKLT
;
A
#
# COMPACT_ATOMS: atom_id res chain seq x y z
N MET A 1 18.90 -28.23 15.08
CA MET A 1 18.80 -27.14 14.07
C MET A 1 17.33 -26.98 13.68
N LYS A 2 16.83 -25.75 13.48
CA LYS A 2 15.44 -25.53 13.03
C LYS A 2 15.26 -26.04 11.58
N ASN A 3 14.12 -26.67 11.30
CA ASN A 3 13.77 -27.21 9.97
C ASN A 3 13.77 -26.07 8.92
N PRO A 4 14.54 -26.18 7.80
CA PRO A 4 14.57 -25.19 6.74
C PRO A 4 13.19 -24.81 6.18
N ASN A 5 12.26 -25.76 6.08
CA ASN A 5 10.88 -25.51 5.66
C ASN A 5 10.16 -24.53 6.59
N SER A 6 10.25 -24.77 7.91
CA SER A 6 9.63 -23.90 8.92
C SER A 6 10.23 -22.49 8.92
N ILE A 7 11.54 -22.36 8.70
CA ILE A 7 12.20 -21.05 8.61
C ILE A 7 11.75 -20.32 7.34
N PHE A 8 11.69 -21.02 6.20
CA PHE A 8 11.28 -20.42 4.93
C PHE A 8 9.82 -19.99 4.96
N GLU A 9 8.95 -20.83 5.50
CA GLU A 9 7.53 -20.51 5.73
C GLU A 9 7.36 -19.27 6.61
N LYS A 10 8.11 -19.18 7.71
CA LYS A 10 8.09 -17.98 8.55
C LYS A 10 8.53 -16.74 7.77
N LYS A 11 9.58 -16.83 6.95
CA LYS A 11 10.03 -15.72 6.11
C LYS A 11 8.96 -15.27 5.13
N LEU A 12 8.33 -16.22 4.42
CA LEU A 12 7.24 -15.93 3.50
C LEU A 12 6.04 -15.31 4.24
N SER A 13 5.67 -15.80 5.42
CA SER A 13 4.57 -15.24 6.19
C SER A 13 4.83 -13.79 6.62
N GLU A 14 6.04 -13.46 7.08
CA GLU A 14 6.39 -12.09 7.44
C GLU A 14 6.48 -11.16 6.21
N THR A 15 7.05 -11.65 5.10
CA THR A 15 7.03 -10.92 3.82
C THR A 15 5.60 -10.67 3.34
N TYR A 16 4.70 -11.65 3.49
CA TYR A 16 3.30 -11.53 3.12
C TYR A 16 2.58 -10.44 3.91
N LYS A 17 2.71 -10.45 5.25
CA LYS A 17 2.11 -9.42 6.10
C LYS A 17 2.54 -8.02 5.67
N LEU A 18 3.84 -7.83 5.43
CA LEU A 18 4.38 -6.55 4.97
C LEU A 18 3.81 -6.14 3.60
N LEU A 19 3.66 -7.07 2.65
CA LEU A 19 3.07 -6.77 1.35
C LEU A 19 1.58 -6.43 1.45
N VAL A 20 0.83 -7.10 2.32
CA VAL A 20 -0.57 -6.75 2.61
C VAL A 20 -0.66 -5.34 3.19
N GLU A 21 0.17 -4.99 4.18
CA GLU A 21 0.21 -3.64 4.75
C GLU A 21 0.52 -2.58 3.69
N LEU A 22 1.47 -2.84 2.80
CA LEU A 22 1.82 -1.95 1.70
C LEU A 22 0.65 -1.73 0.73
N GLU A 23 -0.11 -2.77 0.42
CA GLU A 23 -1.26 -2.67 -0.48
C GLU A 23 -2.45 -1.95 0.18
N ILE A 24 -2.67 -2.12 1.48
CA ILE A 24 -3.63 -1.31 2.25
C ILE A 24 -3.25 0.17 2.15
N LEU A 25 -1.99 0.49 2.45
CA LEU A 25 -1.51 1.87 2.43
C LEU A 25 -1.59 2.48 1.03
N LYS A 26 -1.24 1.74 -0.02
CA LYS A 26 -1.38 2.18 -1.42
C LYS A 26 -2.83 2.51 -1.73
N SER A 27 -3.77 1.64 -1.37
CA SER A 27 -5.20 1.85 -1.60
C SER A 27 -5.73 3.07 -0.84
N ASP A 28 -5.41 3.21 0.45
CA ASP A 28 -5.80 4.36 1.26
C ASP A 28 -5.31 5.66 0.62
N ILE A 29 -4.04 5.71 0.22
CA ILE A 29 -3.43 6.88 -0.41
C ILE A 29 -4.13 7.20 -1.73
N GLN A 30 -4.40 6.19 -2.57
CA GLN A 30 -5.11 6.37 -3.84
C GLN A 30 -6.49 7.00 -3.63
N HIS A 31 -7.27 6.52 -2.67
CA HIS A 31 -8.59 7.10 -2.37
C HIS A 31 -8.51 8.49 -1.75
N LEU A 32 -7.52 8.72 -0.88
CA LEU A 32 -7.32 10.02 -0.22
C LEU A 32 -6.63 11.06 -1.11
N SER A 33 -6.19 10.71 -2.32
CA SER A 33 -5.56 11.64 -3.28
C SER A 33 -6.25 11.70 -4.64
N ASN A 34 -7.42 11.06 -4.81
CA ASN A 34 -8.10 11.00 -6.11
C ASN A 34 -8.90 12.28 -6.41
N THR A 35 -8.23 13.31 -6.92
CA THR A 35 -8.81 14.63 -7.21
C THR A 35 -9.90 14.62 -8.29
N GLU A 36 -9.96 13.58 -9.12
CA GLU A 36 -10.95 13.44 -10.19
C GLU A 36 -12.33 13.01 -9.67
N LYS A 37 -12.37 12.32 -8.52
CA LYS A 37 -13.61 11.79 -7.96
C LYS A 37 -14.40 12.85 -7.20
N GLU A 38 -15.72 12.81 -7.33
CA GLU A 38 -16.60 13.79 -6.67
C GLU A 38 -16.53 13.70 -5.14
N TYR A 39 -16.41 12.48 -4.59
CA TYR A 39 -16.25 12.29 -3.14
C TYR A 39 -15.03 13.01 -2.58
N PHE A 40 -13.95 13.12 -3.37
CA PHE A 40 -12.74 13.80 -2.94
C PHE A 40 -13.01 15.28 -2.72
N LYS A 41 -13.61 15.95 -3.72
CA LYS A 41 -13.89 17.40 -3.67
C LYS A 41 -14.88 17.76 -2.56
N ILE A 42 -15.83 16.87 -2.28
CA ILE A 42 -16.89 17.12 -1.30
C ILE A 42 -16.48 16.75 0.13
N ALA A 43 -15.76 15.64 0.32
CA ALA A 43 -15.45 15.10 1.65
C ALA A 43 -13.96 15.16 2.02
N VAL A 44 -13.06 14.84 1.09
CA VAL A 44 -11.62 14.66 1.41
C VAL A 44 -10.88 15.98 1.43
N ASP A 45 -10.96 16.77 0.34
CA ASP A 45 -10.20 18.01 0.11
C ASP A 45 -10.36 19.03 1.25
N LYS A 46 -11.55 19.06 1.85
CA LYS A 46 -11.91 20.01 2.92
C LYS A 46 -11.56 19.50 4.31
N SER A 47 -11.17 18.24 4.46
CA SER A 47 -10.94 17.60 5.75
C SER A 47 -9.47 17.63 6.13
N LYS A 48 -9.12 18.51 7.08
CA LYS A 48 -7.78 18.53 7.69
C LYS A 48 -7.42 17.19 8.35
N PHE A 49 -8.42 16.46 8.84
CA PHE A 49 -8.21 15.13 9.42
C PHE A 49 -7.76 14.13 8.35
N LEU A 50 -8.51 14.03 7.24
CA LEU A 50 -8.18 13.11 6.15
C LEU A 50 -6.86 13.48 5.46
N TYR A 51 -6.54 14.76 5.36
CA TYR A 51 -5.22 15.20 4.88
C TYR A 51 -4.07 14.70 5.77
N ARG A 52 -4.24 14.75 7.11
CA ARG A 52 -3.25 14.17 8.04
C ARG A 52 -3.15 12.66 7.90
N THR A 53 -4.29 11.98 7.71
CA THR A 53 -4.31 10.54 7.43
C THR A 53 -3.51 10.22 6.18
N TYR A 54 -3.77 10.90 5.06
CA TYR A 54 -2.99 10.78 3.83
C TYR A 54 -1.48 10.93 4.07
N PHE A 55 -1.07 12.01 4.75
CA PHE A 55 0.34 12.27 5.01
C PHE A 55 0.98 11.16 5.87
N ASN A 56 0.28 10.69 6.89
CA ASN A 56 0.74 9.59 7.75
C ASN A 56 0.80 8.26 6.99
N SER A 57 -0.16 7.98 6.12
CA SER A 57 -0.14 6.79 5.26
C SER A 57 1.05 6.83 4.31
N VAL A 58 1.36 7.96 3.65
CA VAL A 58 2.55 8.10 2.81
C VAL A 58 3.83 7.90 3.61
N LYS A 59 3.90 8.43 4.83
CA LYS A 59 5.04 8.24 5.74
C LYS A 59 5.25 6.75 6.05
N LEU A 60 4.19 6.03 6.42
CA LEU A 60 4.24 4.60 6.72
C LEU A 60 4.63 3.79 5.47
N LEU A 61 4.05 4.11 4.33
CA LEU A 61 4.35 3.47 3.04
C LEU A 61 5.87 3.50 2.77
N VAL A 62 6.50 4.66 2.93
CA VAL A 62 7.95 4.81 2.68
C VAL A 62 8.78 4.03 3.70
N LEU A 63 8.33 3.94 4.96
CA LEU A 63 9.00 3.14 5.98
C LEU A 63 8.93 1.65 5.67
N ASP A 64 7.78 1.15 5.23
CA ASP A 64 7.55 -0.27 4.97
C ASP A 64 8.18 -0.72 3.64
N ILE A 65 8.22 0.16 2.64
CA ILE A 65 9.00 -0.06 1.41
C ILE A 65 10.49 -0.17 1.72
N HIS A 66 10.99 0.64 2.64
CA HIS A 66 12.38 0.48 3.08
C HIS A 66 12.61 -0.90 3.70
N LYS A 67 11.66 -1.43 4.49
CA LYS A 67 11.79 -2.74 5.13
C LYS A 67 11.85 -3.89 4.11
N ILE A 68 11.00 -3.86 3.08
CA ILE A 68 10.95 -4.92 2.07
C ILE A 68 12.20 -4.93 1.17
N LEU A 69 12.74 -3.75 0.85
CA LEU A 69 13.91 -3.60 -0.03
C LEU A 69 15.25 -3.75 0.70
N ASN A 70 15.38 -3.30 1.95
CA ASN A 70 16.68 -3.21 2.62
C ASN A 70 17.25 -4.61 2.93
N PRO A 71 18.40 -5.01 2.34
CA PRO A 71 18.98 -6.33 2.56
C PRO A 71 19.39 -6.62 4.00
N LYS A 72 19.48 -5.60 4.85
CA LYS A 72 19.79 -5.76 6.27
C LYS A 72 18.59 -6.25 7.10
N GLU A 73 17.37 -6.10 6.59
CA GLU A 73 16.15 -6.51 7.29
C GLU A 73 15.95 -8.02 7.19
N HIS A 74 15.61 -8.65 8.32
CA HIS A 74 15.50 -10.12 8.44
C HIS A 74 14.50 -10.75 7.46
N PHE A 75 13.46 -10.01 7.08
CA PHE A 75 12.35 -10.45 6.23
C PHE A 75 12.24 -9.66 4.90
N SER A 76 13.33 -8.98 4.51
CA SER A 76 13.45 -8.40 3.16
C SER A 76 13.41 -9.48 2.08
N LEU A 77 13.03 -9.09 0.85
CA LEU A 77 13.07 -9.98 -0.30
C LEU A 77 14.45 -10.61 -0.49
N LYS A 78 15.51 -9.82 -0.33
CA LYS A 78 16.90 -10.30 -0.47
C LYS A 78 17.25 -11.36 0.58
N LYS A 79 16.84 -11.18 1.85
CA LYS A 79 17.06 -12.20 2.88
C LYS A 79 16.20 -13.45 2.69
N THR A 80 15.03 -13.33 2.08
CA THR A 80 14.16 -14.47 1.75
C THR A 80 14.75 -15.28 0.59
N ILE A 81 15.17 -14.64 -0.51
CA ILE A 81 15.77 -15.33 -1.65
C ILE A 81 17.11 -15.99 -1.32
N ASN A 82 17.97 -15.31 -0.54
CA ASN A 82 19.26 -15.87 -0.13
C ASN A 82 19.07 -17.14 0.71
N PHE A 83 18.07 -17.15 1.60
CA PHE A 83 17.74 -18.33 2.38
C PHE A 83 17.30 -19.49 1.48
N ALA A 84 16.43 -19.22 0.50
CA ALA A 84 15.98 -20.22 -0.45
C ALA A 84 17.15 -20.80 -1.25
N LYS A 85 18.07 -19.96 -1.76
CA LYS A 85 19.25 -20.40 -2.53
C LYS A 85 20.17 -21.29 -1.71
N SER A 86 20.49 -20.91 -0.47
CA SER A 86 21.37 -21.70 0.40
C SER A 86 20.77 -23.01 0.88
N ASN A 87 19.44 -23.17 0.77
CA ASN A 87 18.72 -24.35 1.27
C ASN A 87 17.86 -25.02 0.19
N ILE A 88 18.15 -24.81 -1.09
CA ILE A 88 17.28 -25.25 -2.20
C ILE A 88 16.95 -26.74 -2.12
N ASN A 89 17.93 -27.59 -1.80
CA ASN A 89 17.79 -29.05 -1.69
C ASN A 89 17.15 -29.51 -0.36
N LYS A 90 16.97 -28.60 0.59
CA LYS A 90 16.41 -28.87 1.93
C LYS A 90 14.99 -28.32 2.09
N ILE A 91 14.54 -27.49 1.15
CA ILE A 91 13.17 -26.97 1.12
C ILE A 91 12.34 -27.93 0.28
N GLU A 92 11.17 -28.29 0.80
CA GLU A 92 10.18 -29.12 0.12
C GLU A 92 9.36 -28.25 -0.82
N TRP A 93 9.79 -28.20 -2.08
CA TRP A 93 9.08 -27.47 -3.12
C TRP A 93 7.91 -28.28 -3.67
N LYS A 94 6.71 -27.70 -3.71
CA LYS A 94 5.53 -28.31 -4.36
C LYS A 94 5.62 -28.30 -5.88
N LYS A 95 6.26 -27.29 -6.45
CA LYS A 95 6.66 -27.25 -7.88
C LYS A 95 8.16 -27.06 -7.94
N GLN A 96 8.83 -27.78 -8.83
CA GLN A 96 10.29 -27.75 -8.94
C GLN A 96 10.80 -26.31 -9.04
N MET A 97 11.77 -25.97 -8.18
CA MET A 97 12.46 -24.68 -8.16
C MET A 97 13.95 -24.95 -8.39
N THR A 98 14.53 -24.34 -9.43
CA THR A 98 15.94 -24.51 -9.77
C THR A 98 16.81 -23.36 -9.24
N GLN A 99 18.13 -23.54 -9.20
CA GLN A 99 19.05 -22.45 -8.88
C GLN A 99 18.98 -21.31 -9.91
N ALA A 100 18.70 -21.63 -11.18
CA ALA A 100 18.50 -20.64 -12.23
C ALA A 100 17.25 -19.79 -11.94
N ASP A 101 16.14 -20.41 -11.54
CA ASP A 101 14.91 -19.70 -11.18
C ASP A 101 15.15 -18.73 -10.01
N LEU A 102 15.81 -19.20 -8.95
CA LEU A 102 16.13 -18.36 -7.80
C LEU A 102 17.10 -17.22 -8.14
N SER A 103 18.03 -17.45 -9.07
CA SER A 103 18.96 -16.41 -9.53
C SER A 103 18.27 -15.37 -10.41
N GLN A 104 17.29 -15.78 -11.21
CA GLN A 104 16.44 -14.83 -11.95
C GLN A 104 15.61 -13.97 -10.99
N ILE A 105 15.03 -14.57 -9.95
CA ILE A 105 14.29 -13.83 -8.91
C ILE A 105 15.22 -12.87 -8.18
N GLU A 106 16.43 -13.32 -7.82
CA GLU A 106 17.43 -12.48 -7.18
C GLU A 106 17.81 -11.27 -8.03
N PHE A 107 18.00 -11.46 -9.34
CA PHE A 107 18.27 -10.36 -10.27
C PHE A 107 17.14 -9.32 -10.29
N GLN A 108 15.88 -9.75 -10.28
CA GLN A 108 14.72 -8.85 -10.19
C GLN A 108 14.70 -8.06 -8.87
N ILE A 109 15.07 -8.71 -7.76
CA ILE A 109 15.19 -8.06 -6.44
C ILE A 109 16.32 -7.03 -6.46
N ASP A 110 17.47 -7.35 -7.06
CA ASP A 110 18.62 -6.45 -7.11
C ASP A 110 18.33 -5.22 -7.98
N ASP A 111 17.66 -5.39 -9.13
CA ASP A 111 17.18 -4.28 -9.98
C ASP A 111 16.22 -3.35 -9.21
N LEU A 112 15.30 -3.91 -8.44
CA LEU A 112 14.40 -3.14 -7.58
C LEU A 112 15.15 -2.32 -6.52
N ILE A 113 16.12 -2.96 -5.87
CA ILE A 113 16.93 -2.33 -4.82
C ILE A 113 17.77 -1.19 -5.41
N GLU A 114 18.46 -1.44 -6.52
CA GLU A 114 19.33 -0.47 -7.17
C GLU A 114 18.57 0.79 -7.57
N ARG A 115 17.39 0.61 -8.18
CA ARG A 115 16.55 1.73 -8.63
C ARG A 115 15.98 2.57 -7.48
N ASN A 116 15.52 1.92 -6.41
CA ASN A 116 14.62 2.59 -5.46
C ASN A 116 15.18 2.74 -4.04
N LEU A 117 16.05 1.84 -3.55
CA LEU A 117 16.41 1.81 -2.13
C LEU A 117 17.10 3.10 -1.68
N LYS A 118 18.01 3.67 -2.48
CA LYS A 118 18.69 4.93 -2.14
C LYS A 118 17.69 6.07 -1.99
N LYS A 119 16.76 6.20 -2.95
CA LYS A 119 15.73 7.24 -2.97
C LYS A 119 14.79 7.12 -1.75
N VAL A 120 14.30 5.91 -1.49
CA VAL A 120 13.47 5.58 -0.33
C VAL A 120 14.20 5.90 0.98
N LYS A 121 15.46 5.49 1.12
CA LYS A 121 16.28 5.74 2.31
C LYS A 121 16.50 7.23 2.55
N THR A 122 16.78 8.00 1.49
CA THR A 122 16.92 9.45 1.56
C THR A 122 15.62 10.10 2.03
N LEU A 123 14.48 9.76 1.42
CA LEU A 123 13.17 10.28 1.82
C LEU A 123 12.84 9.91 3.28
N ARG A 124 13.02 8.65 3.66
CA ARG A 124 12.84 8.17 5.04
C ARG A 124 13.66 9.00 6.03
N ASN A 125 14.98 9.02 5.85
CA ASN A 125 15.88 9.63 6.82
C ASN A 125 15.69 11.14 6.87
N ASN A 126 15.53 11.78 5.72
CA ASN A 126 15.52 13.24 5.65
C ASN A 126 14.15 13.86 5.96
N ARG A 127 13.04 13.13 5.75
CA ARG A 127 11.68 13.67 5.91
C ARG A 127 10.90 13.08 7.08
N TYR A 128 11.07 11.78 7.33
CA TYR A 128 10.12 11.01 8.13
C TYR A 128 10.68 10.45 9.43
N ALA A 129 11.97 10.09 9.47
CA ALA A 129 12.61 9.47 10.62
C ALA A 129 13.19 10.48 11.63
N HIS A 130 13.62 11.65 11.15
CA HIS A 130 14.29 12.65 11.98
C HIS A 130 13.50 13.96 12.01
N LEU A 131 13.37 14.57 13.18
CA LEU A 131 12.60 15.81 13.41
C LEU A 131 13.46 17.08 13.38
N ASP A 132 14.78 16.92 13.43
CA ASP A 132 15.80 17.98 13.52
C ASP A 132 16.21 18.54 12.14
N LYS A 133 15.78 17.92 11.04
CA LYS A 133 16.11 18.37 9.68
C LYS A 133 15.13 19.40 9.16
N ASN A 134 15.66 20.46 8.55
CA ASN A 134 14.86 21.44 7.81
C ASN A 134 14.28 20.78 6.56
N LYS A 135 12.95 20.58 6.54
CA LYS A 135 12.24 19.81 5.51
C LYS A 135 12.02 20.60 4.22
N ASP A 136 12.13 21.93 4.27
CA ASP A 136 11.81 22.82 3.15
C ASP A 136 12.95 22.95 2.14
N THR A 137 14.15 22.46 2.48
CA THR A 137 15.35 22.53 1.64
C THR A 137 15.72 21.22 0.98
N ILE A 138 14.94 20.15 1.20
CA ILE A 138 15.27 18.82 0.74
C ILE A 138 14.46 18.48 -0.52
N GLU A 139 15.15 18.34 -1.64
CA GLU A 139 14.57 17.83 -2.87
C GLU A 139 14.46 16.30 -2.82
N TYR A 140 13.32 15.77 -3.28
CA TYR A 140 13.06 14.33 -3.26
C TYR A 140 12.74 13.81 -4.67
N ASP A 141 13.59 12.94 -5.18
CA ASP A 141 13.41 12.26 -6.48
C ASP A 141 12.73 10.88 -6.33
N LEU A 142 11.64 10.81 -5.54
CA LEU A 142 10.81 9.62 -5.42
C LEU A 142 9.34 10.01 -5.55
N ARG A 143 8.69 9.54 -6.62
CA ARG A 143 7.25 9.73 -6.83
C ARG A 143 6.48 8.53 -6.32
N LEU A 144 5.20 8.74 -5.94
CA LEU A 144 4.31 7.66 -5.51
C LEU A 144 4.19 6.54 -6.54
N ILE A 145 4.20 6.87 -7.84
CA ILE A 145 4.16 5.88 -8.91
C ILE A 145 5.35 4.90 -8.84
N ASN A 146 6.55 5.39 -8.53
CA ASN A 146 7.73 4.51 -8.39
C ASN A 146 7.59 3.58 -7.18
N VAL A 147 6.92 4.05 -6.12
CA VAL A 147 6.64 3.24 -4.94
C VAL A 147 5.61 2.16 -5.27
N TYR A 148 4.55 2.51 -6.00
CA TYR A 148 3.52 1.54 -6.41
C TYR A 148 4.07 0.46 -7.34
N GLU A 149 4.91 0.82 -8.31
CA GLU A 149 5.63 -0.13 -9.15
C GLU A 149 6.54 -1.06 -8.33
N THR A 150 7.15 -0.54 -7.26
CA THR A 150 7.98 -1.35 -6.35
C THR A 150 7.14 -2.39 -5.60
N ILE A 151 5.94 -2.01 -5.14
CA ILE A 151 4.99 -2.93 -4.48
C ILE A 151 4.60 -4.04 -5.46
N GLU A 152 4.12 -3.68 -6.64
CA GLU A 152 3.64 -4.63 -7.64
C GLU A 152 4.71 -5.64 -8.05
N LYS A 153 5.94 -5.19 -8.29
CA LYS A 153 7.06 -6.09 -8.58
C LYS A 153 7.42 -6.98 -7.39
N SER A 154 7.37 -6.45 -6.17
CA SER A 154 7.61 -7.22 -4.95
C SER A 154 6.56 -8.32 -4.75
N GLU A 155 5.29 -8.02 -5.04
CA GLU A 155 4.21 -8.99 -5.03
C GLU A 155 4.40 -10.08 -6.09
N ILE A 156 4.80 -9.73 -7.31
CA ILE A 156 5.09 -10.70 -8.38
C ILE A 156 6.19 -11.68 -7.93
N ILE A 157 7.27 -11.15 -7.35
CA ILE A 157 8.36 -11.95 -6.79
C ILE A 157 7.83 -12.90 -5.69
N TYR A 158 7.04 -12.37 -4.77
CA TYR A 158 6.45 -13.15 -3.69
C TYR A 158 5.53 -14.26 -4.21
N LYS A 159 4.62 -13.96 -5.14
CA LYS A 159 3.71 -14.94 -5.76
C LYS A 159 4.48 -16.05 -6.45
N LYS A 160 5.58 -15.73 -7.16
CA LYS A 160 6.44 -16.75 -7.76
C LYS A 160 7.04 -17.68 -6.70
N LEU A 161 7.58 -17.15 -5.61
CA LEU A 161 8.10 -17.97 -4.51
C LEU A 161 7.01 -18.84 -3.86
N LEU A 162 5.83 -18.25 -3.58
CA LEU A 162 4.71 -18.93 -2.95
C LEU A 162 4.16 -20.07 -3.82
N SER A 163 3.99 -19.82 -5.12
CA SER A 163 3.52 -20.80 -6.11
C SER A 163 4.39 -22.06 -6.14
N HIS A 164 5.71 -21.90 -6.06
CA HIS A 164 6.61 -23.06 -6.03
C HIS A 164 6.66 -23.73 -4.66
N PHE A 165 6.62 -22.97 -3.58
CA PHE A 165 6.72 -23.52 -2.22
C PHE A 165 5.44 -24.21 -1.75
N LYS A 166 4.28 -23.56 -1.91
CA LYS A 166 2.98 -24.05 -1.41
C LYS A 166 2.08 -24.60 -2.51
N GLY A 167 2.36 -24.34 -3.79
CA GLY A 167 1.47 -24.71 -4.88
C GLY A 167 0.22 -23.81 -4.98
N SER A 168 0.11 -22.79 -4.13
CA SER A 168 -1.00 -21.84 -4.07
C SER A 168 -0.61 -20.48 -4.63
N ASP A 169 -1.61 -19.68 -4.98
CA ASP A 169 -1.44 -18.27 -5.35
C ASP A 169 -2.10 -17.36 -4.30
N VAL A 170 -1.79 -16.07 -4.35
CA VAL A 170 -2.42 -15.06 -3.50
C VAL A 170 -2.79 -13.82 -4.30
N ILE A 171 -3.91 -13.20 -3.92
CA ILE A 171 -4.38 -11.95 -4.49
C ILE A 171 -4.18 -10.86 -3.44
N PHE A 172 -3.46 -9.80 -3.81
CA PHE A 172 -3.25 -8.64 -2.93
C PHE A 172 -4.31 -7.57 -3.09
N ASN A 173 -5.20 -7.64 -4.08
CA ASN A 173 -6.19 -6.57 -4.34
C ASN A 173 -7.19 -6.41 -3.18
N ILE A 174 -7.00 -5.38 -2.33
CA ILE A 174 -7.78 -5.19 -1.10
C ILE A 174 -9.02 -4.31 -1.33
N TRP A 175 -8.87 -3.14 -1.98
CA TRP A 175 -10.00 -2.25 -2.25
C TRP A 175 -9.95 -1.68 -3.66
N ARG A 176 -10.99 -1.96 -4.44
CA ARG A 176 -11.26 -1.29 -5.73
C ARG A 176 -12.17 -0.07 -5.57
N GLU A 177 -13.03 -0.14 -4.56
CA GLU A 177 -14.02 0.89 -4.25
C GLU A 177 -13.59 1.72 -3.05
N PRO A 178 -13.98 3.01 -2.98
CA PRO A 178 -13.70 3.84 -1.81
C PRO A 178 -14.24 3.21 -0.51
N PRO A 179 -13.53 3.35 0.62
CA PRO A 179 -14.01 2.88 1.92
C PRO A 179 -15.39 3.45 2.26
N ASN A 180 -16.24 2.63 2.89
CA ASN A 180 -17.62 2.98 3.26
C ASN A 180 -17.68 4.26 4.10
N GLU A 181 -16.65 4.55 4.89
CA GLU A 181 -16.50 5.75 5.71
C GLU A 181 -16.41 7.01 4.84
N ILE A 182 -15.63 6.96 3.75
CA ILE A 182 -15.53 8.07 2.80
C ILE A 182 -16.86 8.26 2.08
N ILE A 183 -17.52 7.16 1.68
CA ILE A 183 -18.84 7.20 1.04
C ILE A 183 -19.89 7.81 1.97
N SER A 184 -19.90 7.39 3.23
CA SER A 184 -20.85 7.88 4.24
C SER A 184 -20.63 9.37 4.52
N LEU A 185 -19.37 9.80 4.64
CA LEU A 185 -19.03 11.20 4.84
C LEU A 185 -19.43 12.07 3.63
N TYR A 186 -19.21 11.56 2.42
CA TYR A 186 -19.67 12.20 1.18
C TYR A 186 -21.18 12.40 1.16
N LYS A 187 -21.97 11.35 1.44
CA LYS A 187 -23.43 11.41 1.50
C LYS A 187 -23.91 12.39 2.56
N TYR A 188 -23.30 12.35 3.75
CA TYR A 188 -23.57 13.30 4.82
C TYR A 188 -23.35 14.75 4.37
N HIS A 189 -22.22 15.05 3.72
CA HIS A 189 -21.95 16.41 3.24
C HIS A 189 -22.92 16.87 2.16
N LYS A 190 -23.37 15.99 1.26
CA LYS A 190 -24.43 16.29 0.28
C LYS A 190 -25.74 16.66 0.98
N ILE A 191 -26.21 15.83 1.92
CA ILE A 191 -27.44 16.06 2.68
C ILE A 191 -27.34 17.36 3.48
N ARG A 192 -26.23 17.57 4.19
CA ARG A 192 -26.00 18.80 4.97
C ARG A 192 -26.03 20.04 4.08
N LYS A 193 -25.42 20.00 2.89
CA LYS A 193 -25.42 21.12 1.94
C LYS A 193 -26.84 21.41 1.43
N LEU A 194 -27.61 20.37 1.11
CA LEU A 194 -29.01 20.49 0.69
C LEU A 194 -29.84 21.20 1.77
N LEU A 195 -29.81 20.70 3.00
CA LEU A 195 -30.58 21.24 4.12
C LEU A 195 -30.16 22.67 4.48
N LEU A 196 -28.84 22.95 4.50
CA LEU A 196 -28.35 24.29 4.79
C LEU A 196 -28.78 25.32 3.74
N ASN A 197 -28.73 24.96 2.45
CA ASN A 197 -29.16 25.86 1.39
C ASN A 197 -30.64 26.21 1.50
N LYS A 198 -31.48 25.27 1.90
CA LYS A 198 -32.92 25.50 2.09
C LYS A 198 -33.22 26.31 3.33
N PHE A 199 -32.53 26.01 4.44
CA PHE A 199 -32.58 26.80 5.65
C PHE A 199 -32.29 28.28 5.35
N LEU A 200 -31.20 28.56 4.62
CA LEU A 200 -30.82 29.92 4.23
C LEU A 200 -31.84 30.61 3.31
N LYS A 201 -32.69 29.86 2.62
CA LYS A 201 -33.74 30.36 1.73
C LYS A 201 -35.12 30.41 2.38
N ASN A 202 -35.27 29.96 3.63
CA ASN A 202 -36.56 29.76 4.30
C ASN A 202 -37.53 28.81 3.54
N GLU A 203 -36.99 27.89 2.74
CA GLU A 203 -37.77 26.93 1.92
C GLU A 203 -37.90 25.58 2.65
N TRP A 204 -38.56 25.57 3.81
CA TRP A 204 -38.77 24.33 4.58
C TRP A 204 -39.83 23.44 3.90
N SER A 205 -39.42 22.25 3.45
CA SER A 205 -40.30 21.22 2.87
C SER A 205 -39.88 19.81 3.30
N ASP A 206 -40.78 18.84 3.18
CA ASP A 206 -40.45 17.41 3.36
C ASP A 206 -39.48 16.94 2.27
N ASP A 207 -38.22 16.74 2.64
CA ASP A 207 -37.13 16.42 1.72
C ASP A 207 -36.74 14.94 1.71
N PHE A 208 -37.61 14.10 2.27
CA PHE A 208 -37.38 12.68 2.41
C PHE A 208 -37.00 12.04 1.08
N ASP A 209 -37.65 12.38 -0.03
CA ASP A 209 -37.35 11.81 -1.34
C ASP A 209 -35.93 12.18 -1.85
N GLN A 210 -35.50 13.43 -1.65
CA GLN A 210 -34.17 13.88 -2.07
C GLN A 210 -33.07 13.30 -1.20
N ILE A 211 -33.29 13.25 0.12
CA ILE A 211 -32.38 12.61 1.07
C ILE A 211 -32.27 11.12 0.78
N TRP A 212 -33.41 10.45 0.55
CA TRP A 212 -33.47 9.03 0.21
C TRP A 212 -32.72 8.73 -1.08
N LYS A 213 -32.82 9.60 -2.09
CA LYS A 213 -32.05 9.50 -3.33
C LYS A 213 -30.54 9.58 -3.07
N ILE A 214 -30.08 10.50 -2.23
CA ILE A 214 -28.65 10.64 -1.88
C ILE A 214 -28.16 9.39 -1.11
N LEU A 215 -28.96 8.89 -0.17
CA LEU A 215 -28.60 7.70 0.61
C LEU A 215 -28.44 6.45 -0.26
N ASN A 216 -29.25 6.32 -1.31
CA ASN A 216 -29.22 5.18 -2.23
C ASN A 216 -28.35 5.37 -3.48
N GLU A 217 -27.69 6.52 -3.62
CA GLU A 217 -26.75 6.78 -4.71
C GLU A 217 -25.56 5.81 -4.65
N LYS A 218 -25.28 5.15 -5.78
CA LYS A 218 -24.05 4.37 -5.98
C LYS A 218 -22.96 5.31 -6.47
N LEU A 219 -21.80 5.26 -5.82
CA LEU A 219 -20.62 5.94 -6.34
C LEU A 219 -20.02 5.09 -7.48
N THR A 220 -19.81 5.71 -8.64
CA THR A 220 -19.07 5.15 -9.78
C THR A 220 -17.67 5.76 -9.90
#